data_AF-A0A9E1WQD5-F1
#
_entry.id   AF-A0A9E1WQD5-F1
#
_cell.length_a   1.000
_cell.length_b   1.000
_cell.length_c   1.000
_cell.angle_alpha   90.00
_cell.angle_beta   90.00
_cell.angle_gamma   90.00
#
_symmetry.space_group_name_H-M   'P 1'
#
loop_
_entity.id
_entity.type
_entity.pdbx_description
1 polymer ?
#
loop_
_entity_poly.entity_id
_entity_poly.type
_entity_poly.pdbx_seq_one_letter_code
_entity_poly.pdbx_strand_id
1 'polypeptide(L)'
;MKKFLVLAIKAAVSFGVLWYLAADTDGAQLWELVRKMGWGTLALAFSFFIVQIFFGAIRWSLIAGAIGTPLSWRHSFAFQYIGLFFNLVLPGMVGGDAIRIWKAHKSGMMLGDAFTSVALERVATFVGVALMIAVSLPSLFERIEDGIMRASLVFVVAGVFAAVGLILVMDRLPNAVAHWRIVRAFSKLAEDTRR
;
A
#
# COMPACT_ATOMS: atom_id res chain seq x y z
N MET A 1 24.43 -1.77 -13.64
CA MET A 1 24.29 -3.20 -13.99
C MET A 1 23.30 -3.95 -13.11
N LYS A 2 23.48 -4.04 -11.77
CA LYS A 2 22.53 -4.76 -10.87
C LYS A 2 21.06 -4.30 -10.99
N LYS A 3 20.81 -2.98 -11.08
CA LYS A 3 19.44 -2.42 -11.27
C LYS A 3 18.80 -2.82 -12.61
N PHE A 4 19.59 -2.88 -13.68
CA PHE A 4 19.14 -3.32 -15.00
C PHE A 4 18.84 -4.82 -15.03
N LEU A 5 19.67 -5.63 -14.36
CA LEU A 5 19.42 -7.07 -14.21
C LEU A 5 18.11 -7.33 -13.46
N VAL A 6 17.87 -6.63 -12.35
CA VAL A 6 16.62 -6.75 -11.59
C VAL A 6 15.41 -6.30 -12.41
N LEU A 7 15.54 -5.24 -13.21
CA LEU A 7 14.49 -4.78 -14.11
C LEU A 7 14.20 -5.82 -15.20
N ALA A 8 15.24 -6.40 -15.81
CA ALA A 8 15.12 -7.41 -16.84
C ALA A 8 14.47 -8.70 -16.31
N ILE A 9 14.84 -9.15 -15.10
CA ILE A 9 14.21 -10.29 -14.44
C ILE A 9 12.74 -10.00 -14.15
N LYS A 10 12.42 -8.82 -13.57
CA LYS A 10 11.02 -8.43 -13.33
C LYS A 10 10.20 -8.42 -14.62
N ALA A 11 10.75 -7.84 -15.68
CA ALA A 11 10.10 -7.81 -16.99
C ALA A 11 9.90 -9.23 -17.53
N ALA A 12 10.93 -10.08 -17.50
CA ALA A 12 10.84 -11.46 -17.97
C ALA A 12 9.81 -12.28 -17.20
N VAL A 13 9.73 -12.12 -15.87
CA VAL A 13 8.71 -12.78 -15.04
C VAL A 13 7.32 -12.25 -15.37
N SER A 14 7.13 -10.92 -15.43
CA SER A 14 5.83 -10.33 -15.77
C SER A 14 5.35 -10.75 -17.16
N PHE A 15 6.22 -10.67 -18.18
CA PHE A 15 5.91 -11.12 -19.53
C PHE A 15 5.67 -12.64 -19.59
N GLY A 16 6.47 -13.42 -18.88
CA GLY A 16 6.31 -14.88 -18.82
C GLY A 16 4.97 -15.30 -18.22
N VAL A 17 4.55 -14.67 -17.12
CA VAL A 17 3.24 -14.91 -16.51
C VAL A 17 2.11 -14.46 -17.44
N LEU A 18 2.20 -13.27 -18.03
CA LEU A 18 1.18 -12.78 -18.96
C LEU A 18 1.07 -13.66 -20.21
N TRP A 19 2.20 -14.12 -20.76
CA TRP A 19 2.25 -15.06 -21.86
C TRP A 19 1.60 -16.38 -21.47
N TYR A 20 1.98 -16.94 -20.33
CA TYR A 20 1.44 -18.21 -19.85
C TYR A 20 -0.09 -18.13 -19.68
N LEU A 21 -0.58 -17.07 -19.03
CA LEU A 21 -2.02 -16.83 -18.89
C LEU A 21 -2.70 -16.65 -20.26
N ALA A 22 -2.10 -15.89 -21.17
CA ALA A 22 -2.67 -15.67 -22.51
C ALA A 22 -2.66 -16.94 -23.38
N ALA A 23 -1.69 -17.84 -23.19
CA ALA A 23 -1.60 -19.11 -23.89
C ALA A 23 -2.60 -20.15 -23.36
N ASP A 24 -2.90 -20.10 -22.06
CA ASP A 24 -3.88 -20.98 -21.39
C ASP A 24 -5.32 -20.48 -21.54
N THR A 25 -5.51 -19.18 -21.80
CA THR A 25 -6.85 -18.56 -21.89
C THR A 25 -7.36 -18.53 -23.33
N ASP A 26 -8.58 -19.04 -23.55
CA ASP A 26 -9.30 -18.86 -24.82
C ASP A 26 -9.74 -17.40 -24.99
N GLY A 27 -9.04 -16.66 -25.86
CA GLY A 27 -9.32 -15.25 -26.13
C GLY A 27 -10.72 -15.00 -26.68
N ALA A 28 -11.34 -15.98 -27.36
CA ALA A 28 -12.70 -15.85 -27.84
C ALA A 28 -13.71 -15.85 -26.68
N GLN A 29 -13.51 -16.73 -25.69
CA GLN A 29 -14.32 -16.77 -24.47
C GLN A 29 -14.15 -15.49 -23.63
N LEU A 30 -12.92 -14.99 -23.51
CA LEU A 30 -12.65 -13.72 -22.81
C LEU A 30 -13.41 -12.56 -23.46
N TRP A 31 -13.37 -12.47 -24.79
CA TRP A 31 -14.07 -11.42 -25.55
C TRP A 31 -15.58 -11.54 -25.43
N GLU A 32 -16.13 -12.75 -25.43
CA GLU A 32 -17.55 -12.99 -25.21
C GLU A 32 -17.99 -12.58 -23.79
N LEU A 33 -17.17 -12.84 -22.77
CA LEU A 33 -17.41 -12.38 -21.40
C LEU A 33 -17.46 -10.85 -21.33
N VAL A 34 -16.52 -10.17 -21.97
CA VAL A 34 -16.48 -8.69 -22.02
C VAL A 34 -17.72 -8.14 -22.71
N ARG A 35 -18.17 -8.78 -23.80
CA ARG A 35 -19.38 -8.36 -24.51
C ARG A 35 -20.66 -8.60 -23.70
N LYS A 36 -20.68 -9.63 -22.84
CA LYS A 36 -21.79 -9.92 -21.92
C LYS A 36 -21.79 -9.03 -20.68
N MET A 37 -20.70 -8.30 -20.39
CA MET A 37 -20.69 -7.33 -19.29
C MET A 37 -21.62 -6.15 -19.60
N GLY A 38 -22.75 -6.09 -18.90
CA GLY A 38 -23.67 -4.97 -18.99
C GLY A 38 -23.06 -3.69 -18.42
N TRP A 39 -23.49 -2.55 -18.97
CA TRP A 39 -23.11 -1.22 -18.48
C TRP A 39 -23.37 -1.01 -16.98
N GLY A 40 -24.38 -1.68 -16.42
CA GLY A 40 -24.67 -1.66 -14.98
C GLY A 40 -23.52 -2.24 -14.13
N THR A 41 -22.94 -3.36 -14.54
CA THR A 41 -21.80 -3.98 -13.83
C THR A 41 -20.56 -3.09 -13.89
N LEU A 42 -20.31 -2.47 -15.04
CA LEU A 42 -19.21 -1.51 -15.21
C LEU A 42 -19.39 -0.28 -14.33
N ALA A 43 -20.60 0.29 -14.30
CA ALA A 43 -20.92 1.43 -13.44
C ALA A 43 -20.76 1.08 -11.96
N LEU A 44 -21.17 -0.12 -11.55
CA LEU A 44 -21.01 -0.61 -10.17
C LEU A 44 -19.53 -0.79 -9.80
N ALA A 45 -18.72 -1.42 -10.66
CA ALA A 45 -17.28 -1.58 -10.45
C ALA A 45 -16.56 -0.22 -10.36
N PHE A 46 -16.90 0.71 -11.26
CA PHE A 46 -16.37 2.08 -11.21
C PHE A 46 -16.79 2.79 -9.92
N SER A 47 -18.04 2.63 -9.49
CA SER A 47 -18.53 3.21 -8.24
C SER A 47 -17.75 2.68 -7.04
N PHE A 48 -17.53 1.36 -6.95
CA PHE A 48 -16.68 0.78 -5.90
C PHE A 48 -15.27 1.34 -5.94
N PHE A 49 -14.69 1.52 -7.14
CA PHE A 49 -13.36 2.10 -7.30
C PHE A 49 -13.26 3.54 -6.77
N ILE A 50 -14.27 4.38 -7.01
CA ILE A 50 -14.31 5.76 -6.49
C ILE A 50 -14.55 5.75 -4.98
N VAL A 51 -15.48 4.92 -4.50
CA VAL A 51 -15.85 4.83 -3.09
C VAL A 51 -14.68 4.37 -2.23
N GLN A 52 -13.88 3.39 -2.68
CA GLN A 52 -12.68 2.99 -1.93
C GLN A 52 -11.65 4.11 -1.81
N ILE A 53 -11.50 4.97 -2.84
CA ILE A 53 -10.58 6.11 -2.80
C ILE A 53 -11.07 7.12 -1.76
N PHE A 54 -12.38 7.37 -1.72
CA PHE A 54 -13.00 8.24 -0.75
C PHE A 54 -12.80 7.76 0.69
N PHE A 55 -13.03 6.47 0.98
CA PHE A 55 -12.75 5.90 2.29
C PHE A 55 -11.26 5.96 2.65
N GLY A 56 -10.37 5.70 1.69
CA GLY A 56 -8.93 5.88 1.87
C GLY A 56 -8.56 7.30 2.29
N ALA A 57 -9.19 8.31 1.67
CA ALA A 57 -8.97 9.72 1.98
C ALA A 57 -9.45 10.11 3.38
N ILE A 58 -10.65 9.67 3.79
CA ILE A 58 -11.17 9.89 5.14
C ILE A 58 -10.23 9.25 6.16
N ARG A 59 -9.86 7.99 5.93
CA ARG A 59 -8.95 7.26 6.84
C ARG A 59 -7.62 7.97 7.01
N TRP A 60 -7.01 8.45 5.92
CA TRP A 60 -5.76 9.20 6.04
C TRP A 60 -5.93 10.53 6.78
N SER A 61 -7.05 11.23 6.56
CA SER A 61 -7.40 12.46 7.30
C SER A 61 -7.57 12.21 8.80
N LEU A 62 -8.22 11.11 9.18
CA LEU A 62 -8.36 10.68 10.59
C LEU A 62 -7.00 10.34 11.22
N ILE A 63 -6.14 9.61 10.51
CA ILE A 63 -4.79 9.27 10.98
C ILE A 63 -3.96 10.54 11.18
N ALA A 64 -4.00 11.48 10.23
CA ALA A 64 -3.32 12.76 10.31
C ALA A 64 -3.82 13.59 11.53
N GLY A 65 -5.13 13.59 11.78
CA GLY A 65 -5.71 14.19 12.98
C GLY A 65 -5.24 13.53 14.29
N ALA A 66 -5.15 12.19 14.31
CA ALA A 66 -4.74 11.43 15.49
C ALA A 66 -3.26 11.66 15.87
N ILE A 67 -2.38 11.96 14.90
CA ILE A 67 -0.98 12.29 15.15
C ILE A 67 -0.74 13.80 15.40
N GLY A 68 -1.81 14.60 15.51
CA GLY A 68 -1.71 16.03 15.83
C GLY A 68 -1.44 16.96 14.64
N THR A 69 -1.50 16.46 13.39
CA THR A 69 -1.31 17.26 12.17
C THR A 69 -2.54 17.15 11.26
N PRO A 70 -3.68 17.79 11.63
CA PRO A 70 -4.94 17.59 10.94
C PRO A 70 -4.87 17.96 9.46
N LEU A 71 -5.12 16.96 8.60
CA LEU A 71 -5.23 17.15 7.15
C LEU A 71 -6.70 17.13 6.76
N SER A 72 -7.19 18.17 6.11
CA SER A 72 -8.57 18.21 5.60
C SER A 72 -8.84 17.03 4.66
N TRP A 73 -10.00 16.38 4.81
CA TRP A 73 -10.40 15.26 3.96
C TRP A 73 -10.41 15.62 2.46
N ARG A 74 -10.68 16.89 2.11
CA ARG A 74 -10.64 17.36 0.71
C ARG A 74 -9.23 17.34 0.15
N HIS A 75 -8.25 17.81 0.93
CA HIS A 75 -6.83 17.73 0.55
C HIS A 75 -6.38 16.28 0.48
N SER A 76 -6.72 15.48 1.49
CA SER A 76 -6.44 14.04 1.51
C SER A 76 -6.96 13.33 0.26
N PHE A 77 -8.20 13.61 -0.15
CA PHE A 77 -8.84 13.04 -1.33
C PHE A 77 -8.13 13.45 -2.63
N ALA A 78 -7.83 14.74 -2.81
CA ALA A 78 -7.09 15.21 -3.97
C ALA A 78 -5.68 14.58 -4.04
N PHE A 79 -4.99 14.48 -2.90
CA PHE A 79 -3.66 13.88 -2.82
C PHE A 79 -3.71 12.37 -3.08
N GLN A 80 -4.77 11.68 -2.68
CA GLN A 80 -4.97 10.26 -2.96
C GLN A 80 -5.07 10.00 -4.48
N TYR A 81 -5.84 10.82 -5.21
CA TYR A 81 -5.94 10.75 -6.66
C TYR A 81 -4.62 11.04 -7.36
N ILE A 82 -3.91 12.09 -6.93
CA ILE A 82 -2.60 12.43 -7.48
C ILE A 82 -1.63 11.26 -7.25
N GLY A 83 -1.58 10.73 -6.03
CA GLY A 83 -0.74 9.57 -5.72
C GLY A 83 -1.09 8.35 -6.56
N LEU A 84 -2.38 8.08 -6.78
CA LEU A 84 -2.85 7.00 -7.64
C LEU A 84 -2.39 7.18 -9.09
N PHE A 85 -2.51 8.38 -9.64
CA PHE A 85 -2.00 8.69 -10.99
C PHE A 85 -0.50 8.40 -11.10
N PHE A 86 0.31 8.86 -10.13
CA PHE A 86 1.74 8.61 -10.14
C PHE A 86 2.09 7.13 -9.96
N ASN A 87 1.30 6.36 -9.22
CA ASN A 87 1.47 4.91 -9.12
C ASN A 87 1.16 4.17 -10.43
N LEU A 88 0.34 4.74 -11.31
CA LEU A 88 0.07 4.17 -12.64
C LEU A 88 1.17 4.49 -13.66
N VAL A 89 1.77 5.68 -13.55
CA VAL A 89 2.76 6.17 -14.52
C VAL A 89 4.20 5.80 -14.14
N LEU A 90 4.54 5.82 -12.84
CA LEU A 90 5.90 5.57 -12.39
C LEU A 90 6.13 4.07 -12.12
N PRO A 91 7.26 3.50 -12.60
CA PRO A 91 7.65 2.15 -12.24
C PRO A 91 8.10 2.09 -10.77
N GLY A 92 7.16 1.76 -9.88
CA GLY A 92 7.38 1.50 -8.45
C GLY A 92 6.32 2.10 -7.54
N MET A 93 5.85 1.32 -6.56
CA MET A 93 4.81 1.72 -5.58
C MET A 93 5.18 2.95 -4.71
N VAL A 94 6.45 3.34 -4.68
CA VAL A 94 6.94 4.43 -3.80
C VAL A 94 6.70 5.82 -4.40
N GLY A 95 6.54 5.92 -5.73
CA GLY A 95 6.41 7.21 -6.41
C GLY A 95 5.16 7.99 -6.02
N GLY A 96 4.00 7.32 -5.97
CA GLY A 96 2.74 7.97 -5.57
C GLY A 96 2.72 8.41 -4.11
N ASP A 97 3.32 7.61 -3.21
CA ASP A 97 3.39 7.96 -1.79
C ASP A 97 4.36 9.10 -1.51
N ALA A 98 5.49 9.18 -2.22
CA ALA A 98 6.41 10.31 -2.13
C ALA A 98 5.71 11.63 -2.51
N ILE A 99 4.88 11.63 -3.55
CA ILE A 99 4.11 12.80 -3.96
C ILE A 99 3.05 13.17 -2.91
N ARG A 100 2.37 12.18 -2.31
CA ARG A 100 1.41 12.41 -1.22
C ARG A 100 2.08 13.08 -0.02
N ILE A 101 3.24 12.57 0.40
CA ILE A 101 4.05 13.14 1.49
C ILE A 101 4.46 14.58 1.14
N TRP A 102 4.97 14.81 -0.07
CA TRP A 102 5.39 16.14 -0.50
C TRP A 102 4.23 17.14 -0.55
N LYS A 103 3.06 16.72 -1.05
CA LYS A 103 1.84 17.54 -1.07
C LYS A 103 1.34 17.85 0.33
N ALA A 104 1.33 16.87 1.23
CA ALA A 104 0.97 17.06 2.63
C ALA A 104 1.93 18.05 3.31
N HIS A 105 3.23 17.93 3.06
CA HIS A 105 4.23 18.90 3.53
C HIS A 105 3.95 20.31 3.00
N LYS A 106 3.69 20.46 1.69
CA LYS A 106 3.33 21.74 1.08
C LYS A 106 2.03 22.33 1.63
N SER A 107 1.13 21.51 2.17
CA SER A 107 -0.10 21.97 2.83
C SER A 107 0.09 22.37 4.31
N GLY A 108 1.33 22.42 4.81
CA GLY A 108 1.67 22.94 6.14
C GLY A 108 2.09 21.87 7.17
N MET A 109 2.13 20.60 6.79
CA MET A 109 2.60 19.51 7.66
C MET A 109 4.13 19.49 7.71
N MET A 110 4.74 19.16 8.85
CA MET A 110 6.19 18.91 8.86
C MET A 110 6.50 17.65 8.03
N LEU A 111 7.67 17.62 7.37
CA LEU A 111 8.00 16.50 6.48
C LEU A 111 8.02 15.14 7.20
N GLY A 112 8.48 15.12 8.46
CA GLY A 112 8.45 13.94 9.32
C GLY A 112 7.03 13.45 9.59
N ASP A 113 6.11 14.35 9.96
CA ASP A 113 4.71 14.01 10.22
C ASP A 113 3.99 13.55 8.95
N ALA A 114 4.31 14.15 7.80
CA ALA A 114 3.79 13.72 6.50
C ALA A 114 4.20 12.29 6.17
N PHE A 115 5.47 11.96 6.36
CA PHE A 115 5.95 10.60 6.22
C PHE A 115 5.26 9.64 7.19
N THR A 116 5.22 9.98 8.48
CA THR A 116 4.62 9.16 9.54
C THR A 116 3.12 8.94 9.28
N SER A 117 2.38 9.96 8.85
CA SER A 117 0.94 9.84 8.55
C SER A 117 0.67 8.84 7.42
N VAL A 118 1.48 8.86 6.35
CA VAL A 118 1.35 7.93 5.22
C VAL A 118 1.82 6.53 5.62
N ALA A 119 2.90 6.41 6.40
CA ALA A 119 3.37 5.14 6.91
C ALA A 119 2.31 4.45 7.79
N LEU A 120 1.70 5.19 8.72
CA LEU A 120 0.60 4.68 9.55
C LEU A 120 -0.63 4.29 8.71
N GLU A 121 -0.93 5.04 7.65
CA GLU A 121 -2.00 4.68 6.70
C GLU A 121 -1.70 3.36 5.97
N ARG A 122 -0.44 3.10 5.61
CA ARG A 122 -0.01 1.82 5.05
C ARG A 122 -0.11 0.68 6.06
N VAL A 123 0.35 0.89 7.29
CA VAL A 123 0.20 -0.10 8.38
C VAL A 123 -1.29 -0.43 8.59
N ALA A 124 -2.14 0.58 8.69
CA ALA A 124 -3.59 0.39 8.84
C ALA A 124 -4.20 -0.40 7.67
N THR A 125 -3.70 -0.19 6.44
CA THR A 125 -4.13 -0.95 5.26
C THR A 125 -3.74 -2.42 5.36
N PHE A 126 -2.48 -2.71 5.69
CA PHE A 126 -2.02 -4.10 5.81
C PHE A 126 -2.70 -4.83 6.96
N VAL A 127 -2.88 -4.18 8.10
CA VAL A 127 -3.65 -4.72 9.23
C VAL A 127 -5.09 -5.01 8.82
N GLY A 128 -5.76 -4.08 8.14
CA GLY A 128 -7.13 -4.27 7.67
C GLY A 128 -7.27 -5.49 6.75
N VAL A 129 -6.35 -5.64 5.79
CA VAL A 129 -6.34 -6.79 4.87
C VAL A 129 -6.03 -8.09 5.63
N ALA A 130 -5.05 -8.09 6.53
CA ALA A 130 -4.73 -9.26 7.34
C ALA A 130 -5.89 -9.70 8.23
N LEU A 131 -6.63 -8.75 8.82
CA LEU A 131 -7.84 -9.03 9.59
C LEU A 131 -8.95 -9.62 8.70
N MET A 132 -9.18 -9.07 7.52
CA MET A 132 -10.16 -9.62 6.58
C MET A 132 -9.82 -11.06 6.19
N ILE A 133 -8.54 -11.35 5.91
CA ILE A 133 -8.08 -12.72 5.63
C ILE A 133 -8.30 -13.60 6.86
N ALA A 134 -7.87 -13.16 8.04
CA ALA A 134 -8.00 -13.90 9.30
C ALA A 134 -9.45 -14.30 9.60
N VAL A 135 -10.39 -13.36 9.45
CA VAL A 135 -11.84 -13.61 9.63
C VAL A 135 -12.38 -14.57 8.58
N SER A 136 -11.82 -14.55 7.36
CA SER A 136 -12.23 -15.42 6.27
C SER A 136 -11.60 -16.82 6.33
N LEU A 137 -10.56 -17.05 7.15
CA LEU A 137 -9.82 -18.31 7.22
C LEU A 137 -10.70 -19.55 7.42
N PRO A 138 -11.72 -19.56 8.32
CA PRO A 138 -12.56 -20.74 8.50
C PRO A 138 -13.27 -21.15 7.20
N SER A 139 -13.89 -20.18 6.52
CA SER A 139 -14.56 -20.40 5.24
C SER A 139 -13.59 -20.79 4.13
N LEU A 140 -12.37 -20.24 4.14
CA LEU A 140 -11.34 -20.56 3.16
C LEU A 140 -10.77 -21.97 3.38
N PHE A 141 -10.64 -22.43 4.62
CA PHE A 141 -10.12 -23.76 4.93
C PHE A 141 -11.09 -24.85 4.50
N GLU A 142 -12.40 -24.60 4.52
CA GLU A 142 -13.39 -25.53 3.98
C GLU A 142 -13.31 -25.68 2.44
N ARG A 143 -12.89 -24.62 1.74
CA ARG A 143 -12.86 -24.60 0.26
C ARG A 143 -11.51 -24.96 -0.35
N ILE A 144 -10.44 -24.74 0.40
CA ILE A 144 -9.06 -24.97 -0.07
C ILE A 144 -8.61 -26.31 0.47
N GLU A 145 -8.40 -27.31 -0.37
CA GLU A 145 -7.90 -28.63 0.06
C GLU A 145 -6.35 -28.67 0.18
N ASP A 146 -5.65 -27.82 -0.58
CA ASP A 146 -4.19 -27.78 -0.60
C ASP A 146 -3.61 -27.23 0.71
N GLY A 147 -2.84 -28.06 1.42
CA GLY A 147 -2.16 -27.71 2.66
C GLY A 147 -1.12 -26.59 2.52
N ILE A 148 -0.45 -26.49 1.37
CA ILE A 148 0.54 -25.43 1.10
C ILE A 148 -0.17 -24.07 1.02
N MET A 149 -1.33 -24.03 0.35
CA MET A 149 -2.11 -22.79 0.21
C MET A 149 -2.73 -22.36 1.55
N ARG A 150 -3.17 -23.31 2.39
CA ARG A 150 -3.60 -22.97 3.77
C ARG A 150 -2.45 -22.40 4.60
N ALA A 151 -1.28 -23.04 4.55
CA ALA A 151 -0.11 -22.62 5.31
C ALA A 151 0.38 -21.23 4.87
N SER A 152 0.35 -20.93 3.57
CA SER A 152 0.76 -19.62 3.05
C SER A 152 -0.17 -18.50 3.52
N LEU A 153 -1.49 -18.72 3.56
CA LEU A 153 -2.46 -17.75 4.10
C LEU A 153 -2.20 -17.45 5.58
N VAL A 154 -2.01 -18.50 6.41
CA VAL A 154 -1.69 -18.33 7.83
C VAL A 154 -0.37 -17.60 8.00
N PHE A 155 0.65 -17.96 7.22
CA PHE A 155 1.96 -17.32 7.26
C PHE A 155 1.89 -15.83 6.92
N VAL A 156 1.13 -15.45 5.89
CA VAL A 156 0.95 -14.03 5.52
C VAL A 156 0.27 -13.26 6.66
N VAL A 157 -0.82 -13.80 7.21
CA VAL A 157 -1.55 -13.16 8.32
C VAL A 157 -0.63 -13.01 9.54
N ALA A 158 0.02 -14.10 9.96
CA ALA A 158 0.95 -14.09 11.09
C ALA A 158 2.12 -13.13 10.85
N GLY A 159 2.67 -13.10 9.64
CA GLY A 159 3.76 -12.21 9.25
C GLY A 159 3.39 -10.74 9.35
N VAL A 160 2.19 -10.35 8.91
CA VAL A 160 1.71 -8.96 9.05
C VAL A 160 1.55 -8.60 10.52
N PHE A 161 0.91 -9.44 11.34
CA PHE A 161 0.75 -9.16 12.77
C PHE A 161 2.09 -9.13 13.52
N ALA A 162 3.02 -10.01 13.17
CA ALA A 162 4.37 -10.00 13.73
C ALA A 162 5.13 -8.73 13.36
N ALA A 163 5.05 -8.27 12.10
CA ALA A 163 5.67 -7.03 11.67
C ALA A 163 5.09 -5.81 12.40
N VAL A 164 3.77 -5.75 12.56
CA VAL A 164 3.09 -4.69 13.31
C VAL A 164 3.46 -4.73 14.79
N GLY A 165 3.47 -5.92 15.39
CA GLY A 165 3.92 -6.13 16.77
C GLY A 165 5.36 -5.68 16.99
N LEU A 166 6.26 -6.00 16.06
CA LEU A 166 7.65 -5.53 16.09
C LEU A 166 7.72 -4.00 16.07
N ILE A 167 6.99 -3.35 15.15
CA ILE A 167 6.93 -1.88 15.06
C ILE A 167 6.48 -1.26 16.39
N LEU A 168 5.41 -1.80 17.01
CA LEU A 168 4.91 -1.30 18.30
C LEU A 168 5.87 -1.53 19.46
N VAL A 169 6.70 -2.57 19.39
CA VAL A 169 7.73 -2.88 20.40
C VAL A 169 8.99 -2.05 20.18
N MET A 170 9.27 -1.57 18.95
CA MET A 170 10.44 -0.72 18.69
C MET A 170 10.43 0.56 19.55
N ASP A 171 9.27 1.14 19.80
CA ASP A 171 9.11 2.32 20.68
C ASP A 171 9.33 2.00 22.17
N ARG A 172 9.28 0.71 22.56
CA ARG A 172 9.50 0.23 23.92
C ARG A 172 10.91 -0.34 24.15
N LEU A 173 11.74 -0.43 23.11
CA LEU A 173 13.13 -0.82 23.27
C LEU A 173 13.88 0.29 24.01
N PRO A 174 14.54 -0.01 25.13
CA PRO A 174 15.27 1.01 25.90
C PRO A 174 16.30 1.70 24.99
N ASN A 175 16.50 3.01 25.24
CA ASN A 175 17.37 3.96 24.52
C ASN A 175 18.84 3.52 24.24
N ALA A 176 19.22 2.29 24.58
CA ALA A 176 20.51 1.67 24.26
C ALA A 176 20.77 1.56 22.74
N VAL A 177 19.74 1.53 21.89
CA VAL A 177 19.89 1.40 20.42
C VAL A 177 19.89 2.76 19.70
N ALA A 178 19.63 3.86 20.41
CA ALA A 178 19.59 5.23 19.86
C ALA A 178 20.95 5.76 19.32
N HIS A 179 22.03 4.99 19.48
CA HIS A 179 23.36 5.34 18.95
C HIS A 179 23.56 5.03 17.46
N TRP A 180 22.62 4.30 16.81
CA TRP A 180 22.75 3.89 15.41
C TRP A 180 22.69 5.07 14.42
N ARG A 181 23.64 5.07 13.48
CA ARG A 181 24.00 6.16 12.54
C ARG A 181 22.84 6.75 11.72
N ILE A 182 21.71 6.05 11.62
CA ILE A 182 20.56 6.45 10.80
C ILE A 182 19.80 7.61 11.45
N VAL A 183 19.63 7.62 12.78
CA VAL A 183 18.91 8.68 13.51
C VAL A 183 19.72 9.99 13.50
N ARG A 184 21.05 9.91 13.59
CA ARG A 184 21.96 11.06 13.49
C ARG A 184 22.03 11.68 12.09
N ALA A 185 21.77 10.90 11.03
CA ALA A 185 21.74 11.41 9.67
C ALA A 185 20.50 12.29 9.42
N PHE A 186 19.36 11.95 10.04
CA PHE A 186 18.14 12.76 9.97
C PHE A 186 18.21 14.03 10.82
N SER A 187 18.87 13.99 11.99
CA SER A 187 19.02 15.19 12.83
C SER A 187 19.92 16.25 12.18
N LYS A 188 20.96 15.83 11.47
CA LYS A 188 21.91 16.75 10.80
C LYS A 188 21.30 17.47 9.58
N LEU A 189 20.33 16.85 8.91
CA LEU A 189 19.58 17.47 7.81
C LEU A 189 18.57 18.53 8.30
N ALA A 190 18.09 18.41 9.54
CA ALA A 190 17.17 19.37 10.15
C ALA A 190 17.87 20.64 10.68
N GLU A 191 19.16 20.56 11.04
CA GLU A 191 19.94 21.74 11.46
C GLU A 191 20.33 22.63 10.27
N ASP A 192 20.60 22.06 9.09
CA ASP A 192 20.99 22.82 7.90
C ASP A 192 19.84 23.62 7.27
N THR A 193 18.59 23.39 7.67
CA THR A 193 17.42 24.15 7.19
C THR A 193 17.11 25.39 8.05
N ARG A 194 17.92 25.66 9.08
CA ARG A 194 17.77 26.80 10.01
C ARG A 194 18.79 27.92 9.81
N ARG A 195 19.54 27.92 8.70
CA ARG A 195 20.36 29.05 8.24
C ARG A 195 19.71 29.79 7.09
#